data_AF-A0A399NX64-F1
#
_entry.id   AF-A0A399NX64-F1
#
_cell.length_a   1.000
_cell.length_b   1.000
_cell.length_c   1.000
_cell.angle_alpha   90.00
_cell.angle_beta   90.00
_cell.angle_gamma   90.00
#
_symmetry.space_group_name_H-M   'P 1'
#
loop_
_entity.id
_entity.type
_entity.pdbx_description
1 polymer ?
#
loop_
_entity_poly.entity_id
_entity_poly.type
_entity_poly.pdbx_seq_one_letter_code
_entity_poly.pdbx_strand_id
1 'polypeptide(L)' 'RSAVVSPLGEVLHRLGGEEDLLVVDIDPSAVEAARGTLPVLANRRRGLEWGA' A
#
# COMPACT_ATOMS: atom_id res chain seq x y z
N ARG A 1 2.89 5.63 15.33
CA ARG A 1 2.97 6.98 14.71
C ARG A 1 2.09 6.96 13.47
N SER A 2 1.07 7.82 13.42
CA SER A 2 0.09 7.86 12.32
C SER A 2 0.75 8.26 11.00
N ALA A 3 0.36 7.63 9.89
CA ALA A 3 0.92 7.88 8.56
C ALA A 3 -0.07 7.46 7.46
N VAL A 4 0.10 8.06 6.29
CA VAL A 4 -0.55 7.66 5.03
C VAL A 4 0.53 7.13 4.11
N VAL A 5 0.32 5.92 3.57
CA VAL A 5 1.32 5.20 2.76
C VAL A 5 0.67 4.77 1.45
N SER A 6 1.39 4.95 0.34
CA SER A 6 0.92 4.57 -0.99
C SER A 6 0.85 3.04 -1.14
N PRO A 7 0.13 2.52 -2.15
CA PRO A 7 0.10 1.08 -2.43
C PRO A 7 1.48 0.46 -2.77
N LEU A 8 2.46 1.29 -3.15
CA LEU A 8 3.84 0.87 -3.43
C LEU A 8 4.76 1.05 -2.21
N GLY A 9 4.24 1.44 -1.05
CA GLY A 9 4.98 1.54 0.21
C GLY A 9 5.65 2.90 0.46
N GLU A 10 5.40 3.89 -0.39
CA GLU A 10 5.90 5.25 -0.18
C GLU A 10 5.14 5.94 0.95
N VAL A 11 5.86 6.59 1.88
CA VAL A 11 5.24 7.35 2.96
C VAL A 11 4.88 8.75 2.43
N LEU A 12 3.59 8.97 2.15
CA LEU A 12 3.09 10.24 1.63
C LEU A 12 2.99 11.29 2.74
N HIS A 13 2.54 10.88 3.92
CA HIS A 13 2.43 11.74 5.09
C HIS A 13 2.70 10.98 6.38
N ARG A 14 3.21 11.68 7.39
CA ARG A 14 3.50 11.12 8.72
C ARG A 14 3.40 12.20 9.78
N LEU A 15 2.61 11.95 10.82
CA LEU A 15 2.55 12.83 11.98
C LEU A 15 3.78 12.67 12.89
N GLY A 16 4.04 13.70 13.70
CA GLY A 16 5.11 13.74 14.68
C GLY A 16 4.86 12.88 15.92
N GLY A 17 5.48 13.26 17.03
CA GLY A 17 5.20 12.66 18.36
C GLY A 17 4.14 13.41 19.16
N GLU A 18 3.85 14.65 18.77
CA GLU A 18 2.87 15.51 19.42
C GLU A 18 1.44 15.17 19.01
N GLU A 19 0.46 15.67 19.76
CA GLU A 19 -0.95 15.61 19.39
C GLU A 19 -1.22 16.47 18.15
N ASP A 20 -1.79 15.86 17.09
CA ASP A 20 -2.05 16.52 15.82
C ASP A 20 -3.10 15.75 14.99
N LEU A 21 -3.69 16.42 14.00
CA LEU A 21 -4.67 15.89 13.07
C LEU A 21 -4.23 16.07 11.62
N LEU A 22 -4.22 14.97 10.87
CA LEU A 22 -3.94 14.96 9.44
C LEU A 22 -5.19 14.60 8.64
N VAL A 23 -5.61 15.48 7.74
CA VAL A 23 -6.67 15.23 6.74
C VAL A 23 -6.01 15.16 5.38
N VAL A 24 -6.32 14.11 4.60
CA VAL A 24 -5.71 13.85 3.28
C VAL A 24 -6.77 13.43 2.30
N ASP A 25 -6.70 13.97 1.09
CA ASP A 25 -7.47 13.48 -0.06
C ASP A 25 -6.81 12.22 -0.63
N ILE A 26 -7.55 11.12 -0.63
CA ILE A 26 -7.06 9.84 -1.17
C ILE A 26 -7.52 9.73 -2.61
N ASP A 27 -6.58 9.54 -3.53
CA ASP A 27 -6.87 9.13 -4.90
C ASP A 27 -6.94 7.59 -4.98
N PRO A 28 -8.14 7.00 -5.16
CA PRO A 28 -8.28 5.55 -5.27
C PRO A 28 -7.70 5.00 -6.57
N SER A 29 -7.53 5.81 -7.62
CA SER A 29 -7.04 5.37 -8.92
C SER A 29 -5.58 4.88 -8.86
N ALA A 30 -4.80 5.39 -7.89
CA ALA A 30 -3.44 4.95 -7.61
C ALA A 30 -3.34 3.43 -7.30
N VAL A 31 -4.40 2.82 -6.77
CA VAL A 31 -4.45 1.38 -6.51
C VAL A 31 -4.43 0.58 -7.82
N GLU A 32 -5.19 1.00 -8.83
CA GLU A 32 -5.22 0.31 -10.12
C GLU A 32 -3.90 0.47 -10.87
N ALA A 33 -3.30 1.67 -10.82
CA ALA A 33 -1.95 1.89 -11.36
C ALA A 33 -0.90 0.98 -10.69
N ALA A 34 -0.94 0.85 -9.35
CA ALA A 34 -0.02 -0.02 -8.62
C ALA A 34 -0.22 -1.51 -8.97
N ARG A 35 -1.48 -1.96 -9.06
CA ARG A 35 -1.81 -3.34 -9.46
C ARG A 35 -1.35 -3.66 -10.89
N GLY A 36 -1.44 -2.70 -11.81
CA GLY A 36 -0.91 -2.85 -13.17
C GLY A 36 0.62 -2.86 -13.24
N THR A 37 1.28 -2.10 -12.36
CA THR A 37 2.76 -1.99 -12.32
C THR A 37 3.42 -3.20 -11.67
N LEU A 38 2.91 -3.65 -10.51
CA LEU A 38 3.42 -4.80 -9.77
C LEU A 38 2.27 -5.75 -9.38
N PRO A 39 1.85 -6.65 -10.29
CA PRO A 39 0.62 -7.44 -10.15
C PRO A 39 0.77 -8.65 -9.20
N VAL A 40 1.34 -8.45 -8.00
CA VAL A 40 1.62 -9.56 -7.04
C VAL A 40 0.39 -10.39 -6.69
N LEU A 41 -0.79 -9.76 -6.67
CA LEU A 41 -2.04 -10.45 -6.36
C LEU A 41 -2.51 -11.34 -7.52
N ALA A 42 -2.29 -10.93 -8.77
CA ALA A 42 -2.59 -11.74 -9.95
C ALA A 42 -1.56 -12.86 -10.12
N ASN A 43 -0.30 -12.59 -9.82
CA ASN A 43 0.80 -13.55 -9.89
C ASN A 43 0.79 -14.58 -8.74
N ARG A 44 -0.14 -14.46 -7.79
CA ARG A 44 -0.24 -15.36 -6.64
C ARG A 44 -0.50 -16.79 -7.10
N ARG A 45 0.48 -17.67 -6.91
CA ARG A 45 0.30 -19.12 -7.03
C ARG A 45 -0.57 -19.64 -5.89
N ARG A 46 -1.72 -20.22 -6.22
CA ARG A 46 -2.61 -20.86 -5.26
C ARG A 46 -2.34 -22.37 -5.32
N GLY A 47 -2.04 -22.99 -4.17
CA GLY A 47 -1.75 -24.42 -4.09
C GLY A 47 -0.28 -24.80 -4.34
N LEU A 48 0.67 -24.00 -3.86
CA LEU A 48 2.05 -24.51 -3.76
C LEU A 48 2.07 -25.60 -2.70
N GLU A 49 2.12 -26.84 -3.16
CA GLU A 49 2.40 -28.01 -2.35
C GLU A 49 3.86 -27.91 -1.91
N TRP A 50 4.10 -27.85 -0.61
CA TRP A 50 5.46 -27.78 -0.08
C TRP A 50 6.08 -29.18 -0.18
N GLY A 51 6.89 -29.43 -1.22
CA GLY A 51 7.63 -30.68 -1.35
C GLY A 51 8.08 -31.02 -2.77
N ALA A 52 9.35 -30.79 -3.05
CA ALA A 52 10.18 -31.58 -3.95
C ALA A 52 11.58 -31.65 -3.33
#